data_AF-A0A0R3N076-F1
#
_entry.id   AF-A0A0R3N076-F1
#
_cell.length_a   1.000
_cell.length_b   1.000
_cell.length_c   1.000
_cell.angle_alpha   90.00
_cell.angle_beta   90.00
_cell.angle_gamma   90.00
#
_symmetry.space_group_name_H-M   'P 1'
#
loop_
_entity.id
_entity.type
_entity.pdbx_description
1 polymer ?
#
loop_
_entity_poly.entity_id
_entity_poly.type
_entity_poly.pdbx_seq_one_letter_code
_entity_poly.pdbx_strand_id
1 'polypeptide(L)' 'MPGRNIELPKTGYTIEIDGILKSQFATKKGAEDGAVELKRRFPKVRIRIYDATQQTRFDPPV' A
#
# COMPACT_ATOMS: atom_id res chain seq x y z
N MET A 1 18.98 -22.85 7.50
CA MET A 1 18.71 -21.76 6.54
C MET A 1 17.45 -21.02 7.02
N PRO A 2 17.53 -19.92 7.79
CA PRO A 2 16.32 -19.18 8.11
C PRO A 2 15.90 -18.35 6.90
N GLY A 3 14.68 -18.61 6.43
CA GLY A 3 14.04 -17.86 5.36
C GLY A 3 14.06 -16.38 5.67
N ARG A 4 14.36 -15.58 4.66
CA ARG A 4 14.34 -14.12 4.69
C ARG A 4 12.99 -13.67 5.24
N ASN A 5 12.96 -13.37 6.54
CA ASN A 5 11.80 -12.83 7.21
C ASN A 5 11.62 -11.43 6.64
N ILE A 6 10.86 -11.31 5.55
CA ILE A 6 10.34 -10.02 5.13
C ILE A 6 9.41 -9.65 6.28
N GLU A 7 9.91 -8.85 7.22
CA GLU A 7 9.12 -8.28 8.29
C GLU A 7 8.10 -7.35 7.64
N LEU A 8 7.02 -7.97 7.15
CA LEU A 8 5.84 -7.27 6.72
C LEU A 8 5.45 -6.37 7.89
N PRO A 9 5.20 -5.08 7.62
CA PRO A 9 4.88 -4.16 8.71
C PRO A 9 3.74 -4.73 9.54
N LYS A 10 3.95 -4.88 10.86
CA LYS A 10 2.95 -5.52 11.74
C LYS A 10 1.66 -4.72 11.84
N THR A 11 1.69 -3.44 11.48
CA THR A 11 0.58 -2.51 11.53
C THR A 11 0.74 -1.42 10.47
N GLY A 12 -0.38 -0.83 10.07
CA GLY A 12 -0.44 0.27 9.11
C GLY A 12 -0.87 -0.14 7.70
N TYR A 13 -0.80 0.80 6.78
CA TYR A 13 -1.28 0.71 5.41
C TYR A 13 -0.14 1.02 4.46
N THR A 14 0.10 0.19 3.47
CA THR A 14 1.20 0.38 2.53
C THR A 14 0.64 0.52 1.13
N ILE A 15 1.07 1.54 0.40
CA ILE A 15 0.71 1.70 -1.00
C ILE A 15 1.64 0.82 -1.84
N GLU A 16 1.03 -0.11 -2.56
CA GLU A 16 1.64 -0.91 -3.62
C GLU A 16 1.39 -0.22 -4.97
N ILE A 17 2.47 0.10 -5.67
CA ILE A 17 2.44 0.66 -7.02
C ILE A 17 3.08 -0.35 -7.94
N ASP A 18 2.31 -0.90 -8.87
CA ASP A 18 2.77 -1.86 -9.88
C ASP A 18 3.45 -3.11 -9.28
N GLY A 19 2.98 -3.55 -8.10
CA GLY A 19 3.56 -4.68 -7.36
C GLY A 19 4.75 -4.31 -6.45
N ILE A 20 5.11 -3.03 -6.38
CA ILE A 20 6.18 -2.53 -5.50
C ILE A 20 5.58 -1.72 -4.36
N LEU A 21 5.79 -2.18 -3.12
CA LEU A 21 5.43 -1.44 -1.91
C LEU A 21 6.35 -0.21 -1.80
N LYS A 22 5.77 1.00 -1.92
CA LYS A 22 6.54 2.26 -2.01
C LYS A 22 6.44 3.12 -0.76
N SER A 23 5.27 3.15 -0.14
CA SER A 23 5.00 4.08 0.97
C SER A 23 4.17 3.41 2.04
N GLN A 24 4.64 3.48 3.28
CA GLN A 24 3.91 3.02 4.46
C GLN A 24 3.26 4.23 5.15
N PHE A 25 2.01 4.08 5.51
CA PHE A 25 1.18 5.03 6.23
C PHE A 25 0.69 4.38 7.51
N ALA A 26 0.59 5.15 8.58
CA ALA A 26 0.02 4.66 9.84
C ALA A 26 -1.51 4.55 9.77
N THR A 27 -2.17 5.30 8.87
CA THR A 27 -3.63 5.43 8.81
C THR A 27 -4.18 5.09 7.42
N LYS A 28 -5.40 4.54 7.39
CA LYS A 28 -6.12 4.21 6.15
C LYS A 28 -6.27 5.44 5.27
N LYS A 29 -6.75 6.53 5.87
CA LYS A 29 -6.98 7.80 5.19
C LYS A 29 -5.71 8.36 4.55
N GLY A 30 -4.56 8.23 5.21
CA GLY A 30 -3.28 8.67 4.64
C GLY A 30 -2.87 7.82 3.42
N ALA A 31 -3.09 6.51 3.48
CA ALA A 31 -2.84 5.64 2.34
C ALA A 31 -3.83 5.87 1.18
N GLU A 32 -5.10 6.14 1.48
CA GLU A 32 -6.11 6.49 0.48
C GLU A 32 -5.77 7.81 -0.22
N ASP A 33 -5.45 8.86 0.53
CA ASP A 33 -5.11 10.17 -0.01
C ASP A 33 -3.84 10.08 -0.89
N GLY A 34 -2.79 9.42 -0.39
CA GLY A 34 -1.58 9.17 -1.16
C GLY A 34 -1.82 8.32 -2.40
N ALA A 35 -2.72 7.33 -2.34
CA ALA A 35 -3.06 6.49 -3.49
C ALA A 35 -3.83 7.27 -4.56
N VAL A 36 -4.75 8.16 -4.15
CA VAL A 36 -5.48 9.06 -5.05
C VAL A 36 -4.53 10.05 -5.71
N GLU A 37 -3.62 10.68 -4.96
CA GLU A 37 -2.60 11.59 -5.53
C GLU A 37 -1.71 10.87 -6.55
N LEU A 38 -1.25 9.66 -6.21
CA LEU A 38 -0.46 8.84 -7.12
C LEU A 38 -1.26 8.44 -8.36
N LYS A 39 -2.56 8.15 -8.23
CA LYS A 39 -3.42 7.79 -9.38
C LYS A 39 -3.65 8.99 -10.29
N ARG A 40 -3.78 10.19 -9.72
CA ARG A 40 -3.88 11.44 -10.48
C ARG A 40 -2.60 11.74 -11.25
N ARG A 41 -1.44 11.56 -10.60
CA ARG A 41 -0.13 11.83 -11.22
C ARG A 41 0.30 10.74 -12.20
N PHE A 42 -0.13 9.50 -11.97
CA PHE A 42 0.19 8.32 -12.77
C PHE A 42 -1.07 7.49 -13.05
N PRO A 43 -1.96 7.92 -13.97
CA PRO A 43 -3.20 7.19 -14.25
C PRO A 43 -2.97 5.78 -14.80
N LYS A 44 -1.83 5.56 -15.46
CA LYS A 44 -1.45 4.29 -16.10
C LYS A 44 -0.93 3.21 -15.15
N VAL A 45 -0.56 3.54 -13.90
CA VAL A 45 -0.03 2.53 -12.96
C VAL A 45 -1.15 1.92 -12.12
N ARG A 46 -0.94 0.68 -11.67
CA ARG A 46 -1.85 -0.01 -10.75
C ARG A 46 -1.47 0.36 -9.32
N ILE A 47 -2.41 0.94 -8.60
CA ILE A 47 -2.21 1.37 -7.21
C ILE A 47 -3.16 0.57 -6.35
N ARG A 48 -2.62 -0.06 -5.30
CA ARG A 48 -3.36 -0.85 -4.32
C ARG A 48 -2.92 -0.46 -2.93
N ILE A 49 -3.85 -0.52 -1.99
CA ILE A 49 -3.53 -0.31 -0.59
C ILE A 49 -3.47 -1.67 0.07
N TYR A 50 -2.33 -1.96 0.67
CA TYR A 50 -2.09 -3.13 1.50
C TYR A 50 -2.31 -2.75 2.96
N ASP A 51 -3.41 -3.23 3.54
CA ASP A 51 -3.57 -3.21 4.98
C ASP A 51 -2.67 -4.29 5.59
N ALA A 52 -1.64 -3.86 6.31
CA ALA A 52 -0.71 -4.78 6.94
C ALA A 52 -1.27 -5.34 8.26
N THR A 53 -2.23 -4.64 8.87
CA THR A 53 -2.98 -5.07 10.06
C THR A 53 -3.91 -6.22 9.73
N GLN A 54 -4.66 -6.10 8.64
CA GLN A 54 -5.60 -7.12 8.15
C GLN A 54 -4.98 -8.06 7.10
N GLN A 55 -3.72 -7.82 6.72
CA GLN A 55 -3.02 -8.49 5.61
C GLN A 55 -3.88 -8.57 4.33
N THR A 56 -4.68 -7.53 4.10
CA THR A 56 -5.67 -7.47 3.02
C THR A 56 -5.28 -6.40 2.02
N ARG A 57 -5.47 -6.68 0.72
CA ARG A 57 -5.28 -5.70 -0.36
C ARG A 57 -6.64 -5.18 -0.77
N PHE A 58 -6.78 -3.86 -0.88
CA PHE A 58 -7.98 -3.24 -1.42
C PHE A 58 -7.64 -2.10 -2.37
N ASP A 59 -8.56 -1.84 -3.30
CA ASP A 59 -8.44 -0.75 -4.25
C ASP A 59 -8.83 0.56 -3.54
N PRO A 60 -8.08 1.65 -3.75
CA PRO A 60 -8.46 2.96 -3.22
C PRO A 60 -9.82 3.38 -3.79
N PRO A 61 -10.67 4.06 -2.99
CA PRO A 61 -11.90 4.65 -3.52
C PRO A 61 -11.53 5.67 -4.61
N VAL A 62 -12.16 5.52 -5.79
CA VAL A 62 -11.95 6.35 -6.99
C VAL A 62 -12.41 7.79 -6.80
#